data_AF-G0HM29-F1
#
_entry.id   AF-G0HM29-F1
#
_cell.length_a   1.000
_cell.length_b   1.000
_cell.length_c   1.000
_cell.angle_alpha   90.00
_cell.angle_beta   90.00
_cell.angle_gamma   90.00
#
_symmetry.space_group_name_H-M   'P 1'
#
loop_
_entity.id
_entity.type
_entity.pdbx_description
1 polymer ?
#
loop_
_entity_poly.entity_id
_entity_poly.type
_entity_poly.pdbx_seq_one_letter_code
_entity_poly.pdbx_strand_id
1 'polypeptide(L)'
;MITQPGSITFANWDAPYGFYKDLSVWLGSAAGGLLLVLAYGLYEWRNGKLSSVNLLLAGVVLLSTAIIGYRAELALGGEMGYGSGNMVLFVIGSLIGFTLSVMLLPVSLPYIPTGRLYYPYDRPLVIAWLVMIAVTLLLGAAYVKERRERLTEPEGRDPSESSSGPRGP
;
A
#
# COMPACT_ATOMS: atom_id res chain seq x y z
N MET A 1 -2.36 -2.57 0.98
CA MET A 1 -1.83 -3.91 1.35
C MET A 1 -2.55 -4.47 2.57
N ILE A 2 -2.57 -3.78 3.71
CA ILE A 2 -3.26 -4.28 4.93
C ILE A 2 -4.79 -4.35 4.80
N THR A 3 -5.34 -3.65 3.80
CA THR A 3 -6.77 -3.52 3.55
C THR A 3 -7.43 -4.80 3.05
N GLN A 4 -6.69 -5.81 2.56
CA GLN A 4 -7.32 -6.97 1.92
C GLN A 4 -8.39 -7.64 2.79
N PRO A 5 -8.12 -8.04 4.06
CA PRO A 5 -9.12 -8.77 4.84
C PRO A 5 -10.41 -7.95 5.09
N GLY A 6 -10.26 -6.66 5.39
CA GLY A 6 -11.40 -5.75 5.54
C GLY A 6 -12.11 -5.46 4.22
N SER A 7 -11.40 -5.38 3.11
CA SER A 7 -11.96 -5.20 1.76
C SER A 7 -12.77 -6.41 1.31
N ILE A 8 -12.31 -7.62 1.60
CA ILE A 8 -13.04 -8.87 1.28
C ILE A 8 -14.26 -9.01 2.18
N THR A 9 -14.16 -8.62 3.45
CA THR A 9 -15.33 -8.55 4.35
C THR A 9 -16.37 -7.57 3.83
N PHE A 10 -15.92 -6.41 3.35
CA PHE A 10 -16.81 -5.40 2.76
C PHE A 10 -17.43 -5.90 1.45
N ALA A 11 -16.62 -6.48 0.55
CA ALA A 11 -17.05 -6.97 -0.75
C ALA A 11 -18.11 -8.07 -0.64
N ASN A 12 -18.04 -8.89 0.42
CA ASN A 12 -18.94 -10.01 0.66
C ASN A 12 -19.94 -9.75 1.79
N TRP A 13 -20.12 -8.50 2.22
CA TRP A 13 -21.03 -8.15 3.31
C TRP A 13 -22.48 -8.55 3.00
N ASP A 14 -22.89 -8.39 1.74
CA ASP A 14 -24.22 -8.68 1.25
C ASP A 14 -24.36 -10.08 0.64
N ALA A 15 -23.40 -10.51 -0.20
CA ALA A 15 -23.33 -11.87 -0.73
C ALA A 15 -21.94 -12.15 -1.36
N PRO A 16 -21.58 -13.42 -1.66
CA PRO A 16 -20.40 -13.73 -2.46
C PRO A 16 -20.65 -13.54 -3.96
N TYR A 17 -19.95 -12.58 -4.57
CA TYR A 17 -20.12 -12.25 -6.00
C TYR A 17 -18.93 -12.67 -6.86
N GLY A 18 -17.99 -13.42 -6.29
CA GLY A 18 -16.87 -13.96 -7.03
C GLY A 18 -15.63 -13.07 -7.06
N PHE A 19 -14.57 -13.68 -7.58
CA PHE A 19 -13.20 -13.18 -7.56
C PHE A 19 -13.04 -11.74 -8.09
N TYR A 20 -13.74 -11.36 -9.16
CA TYR A 20 -13.56 -10.03 -9.77
C TYR A 20 -14.10 -8.89 -8.90
N LYS A 21 -15.20 -9.11 -8.14
CA LYS A 21 -15.69 -8.12 -7.16
C LYS A 21 -14.68 -7.98 -6.04
N ASP A 22 -14.23 -9.11 -5.48
CA ASP A 22 -13.25 -9.15 -4.40
C ASP A 22 -11.92 -8.46 -4.76
N LEU A 23 -11.42 -8.74 -5.97
CA LEU A 23 -10.24 -8.08 -6.53
C LEU A 23 -10.47 -6.58 -6.73
N SER A 24 -11.61 -6.20 -7.32
CA SER A 24 -11.96 -4.80 -7.58
C SER A 24 -12.05 -3.98 -6.30
N VAL A 25 -12.76 -4.48 -5.29
CA VAL A 25 -12.95 -3.81 -3.99
C VAL A 25 -11.62 -3.71 -3.25
N TRP A 26 -10.78 -4.75 -3.29
CA TRP A 26 -9.47 -4.70 -2.67
C TRP A 26 -8.54 -3.67 -3.32
N LEU A 27 -8.44 -3.67 -4.64
CA LEU A 27 -7.59 -2.72 -5.37
C LEU A 27 -8.14 -1.29 -5.28
N GLY A 28 -9.46 -1.10 -5.31
CA GLY A 28 -10.10 0.17 -5.02
C GLY A 28 -9.70 0.67 -3.62
N SER A 29 -9.94 -0.13 -2.58
CA SER A 29 -9.55 0.24 -1.21
C SER A 29 -8.05 0.56 -1.10
N ALA A 30 -7.19 -0.20 -1.77
CA ALA A 30 -5.75 0.07 -1.81
C ALA A 30 -5.42 1.40 -2.53
N ALA A 31 -6.09 1.72 -3.63
CA ALA A 31 -5.93 2.99 -4.34
C ALA A 31 -6.38 4.17 -3.46
N GLY A 32 -7.49 4.04 -2.74
CA GLY A 32 -7.95 5.04 -1.77
C GLY A 32 -6.90 5.32 -0.68
N GLY A 33 -6.29 4.27 -0.12
CA GLY A 33 -5.18 4.43 0.82
C GLY A 33 -3.93 5.06 0.19
N LEU A 34 -3.58 4.67 -1.04
CA LEU A 34 -2.43 5.22 -1.77
C LEU A 34 -2.60 6.69 -2.12
N LEU A 35 -3.82 7.19 -2.32
CA LEU A 35 -4.09 8.62 -2.48
C LEU A 35 -3.68 9.42 -1.23
N LEU A 36 -4.00 8.91 -0.04
CA LEU A 36 -3.59 9.53 1.22
C LEU A 36 -2.07 9.50 1.39
N VAL A 37 -1.44 8.37 1.05
CA VAL A 37 0.02 8.25 1.05
C VAL A 37 0.67 9.23 0.09
N LEU A 38 0.12 9.40 -1.12
CA LEU A 38 0.65 10.33 -2.12
C LEU A 38 0.47 11.79 -1.67
N ALA A 39 -0.68 12.13 -1.08
CA ALA A 39 -0.93 13.46 -0.52
C ALA A 39 0.07 13.80 0.59
N TYR A 40 0.32 12.85 1.50
CA TYR A 40 1.32 13.01 2.55
C TYR A 40 2.75 13.06 1.98
N GLY A 41 3.06 12.22 1.00
CA GLY A 41 4.35 12.23 0.31
C GLY A 41 4.63 13.56 -0.37
N LEU A 42 3.61 14.18 -0.98
CA LEU A 42 3.74 15.50 -1.62
C LEU A 42 4.06 16.59 -0.59
N TYR A 43 3.46 16.52 0.60
CA TYR A 43 3.80 17.40 1.72
C TYR A 43 5.27 17.23 2.15
N GLU A 44 5.74 16.00 2.34
CA GLU A 44 7.13 15.72 2.73
C GLU A 44 8.15 16.07 1.64
N TRP A 45 7.79 15.91 0.36
CA TRP A 45 8.61 16.35 -0.77
C TRP A 45 8.80 17.87 -0.78
N ARG A 46 7.73 18.64 -0.54
CA ARG A 46 7.82 20.10 -0.41
C ARG A 46 8.72 20.53 0.75
N ASN A 47 8.82 19.70 1.79
CA ASN A 47 9.71 19.91 2.93
C ASN A 47 11.14 19.39 2.70
N GLY A 48 11.48 18.94 1.50
CA GLY A 48 12.82 18.45 1.14
C GLY A 48 13.21 17.10 1.75
N LYS A 49 12.26 16.39 2.37
CA LYS A 49 12.51 15.10 3.05
C LYS A 49 12.31 13.90 2.15
N LEU A 50 11.68 14.08 0.99
CA LEU A 50 11.38 13.02 0.03
C LEU A 50 11.95 13.37 -1.35
N SER A 51 12.47 12.36 -2.06
CA SER A 51 12.90 12.52 -3.46
C SER A 51 11.70 12.47 -4.42
N SER A 52 11.79 13.20 -5.54
CA SER A 52 10.80 13.15 -6.62
C SER A 52 10.63 11.75 -7.21
N VAL A 53 11.66 10.90 -7.14
CA VAL A 53 11.60 9.49 -7.58
C VAL A 53 10.60 8.69 -6.75
N ASN A 54 10.53 8.95 -5.44
CA ASN A 54 9.59 8.25 -4.54
C ASN A 54 8.15 8.64 -4.87
N LEU A 55 7.90 9.92 -5.18
CA LEU A 55 6.59 10.38 -5.63
C LEU A 55 6.18 9.75 -6.96
N LEU A 56 7.11 9.67 -7.91
CA LEU A 56 6.86 9.05 -9.21
C LEU A 56 6.47 7.58 -9.03
N LEU A 57 7.24 6.81 -8.26
CA LEU A 57 6.94 5.41 -7.98
C LEU A 57 5.59 5.24 -7.28
N ALA A 58 5.28 6.06 -6.28
CA ALA A 58 3.98 6.04 -5.61
C ALA A 58 2.83 6.34 -6.58
N GLY A 59 3.00 7.31 -7.47
CA GLY A 59 2.04 7.65 -8.53
C GLY A 59 1.82 6.51 -9.52
N VAL A 60 2.88 5.84 -9.95
CA VAL A 60 2.79 4.65 -10.84
C VAL A 60 2.03 3.53 -10.15
N VAL A 61 2.37 3.21 -8.90
CA VAL A 61 1.68 2.15 -8.14
C VAL A 61 0.20 2.48 -7.94
N LEU A 62 -0.13 3.74 -7.62
CA LEU A 62 -1.50 4.22 -7.50
C LEU A 62 -2.27 4.02 -8.82
N LEU A 63 -1.71 4.49 -9.95
CA LEU A 63 -2.34 4.38 -11.26
C LEU A 63 -2.55 2.93 -11.67
N SER A 64 -1.52 2.09 -11.54
CA SER A 64 -1.64 0.66 -11.84
C SER A 64 -2.70 -0.01 -10.97
N THR A 65 -2.73 0.28 -9.68
CA THR A 65 -3.73 -0.27 -8.74
C THR A 65 -5.14 0.13 -9.15
N ALA A 66 -5.36 1.42 -9.43
CA ALA A 66 -6.67 1.93 -9.82
C ALA A 66 -7.12 1.37 -11.17
N ILE A 67 -6.22 1.30 -12.16
CA ILE A 67 -6.54 0.76 -13.50
C ILE A 67 -6.91 -0.72 -13.41
N ILE A 68 -6.12 -1.53 -12.71
CA ILE A 68 -6.41 -2.98 -12.58
C ILE A 68 -7.70 -3.19 -11.80
N GLY A 69 -7.94 -2.44 -10.71
CA GLY A 69 -9.17 -2.52 -9.92
C GLY A 69 -10.42 -2.15 -10.71
N TYR A 70 -10.34 -1.08 -11.51
CA TYR A 70 -11.44 -0.65 -12.37
C TYR A 70 -11.67 -1.63 -13.53
N ARG A 71 -10.61 -2.23 -14.10
CA ARG A 71 -10.76 -3.29 -15.10
C ARG A 71 -11.42 -4.54 -14.54
N ALA A 72 -11.12 -4.90 -13.28
CA ALA A 72 -11.81 -5.98 -12.59
C ALA A 72 -13.30 -5.67 -12.37
N GLU A 73 -13.65 -4.41 -12.06
CA GLU A 73 -15.05 -3.98 -11.98
C GLU A 73 -15.76 -4.11 -13.32
N LEU A 74 -15.15 -3.62 -14.41
CA LEU A 74 -15.72 -3.71 -15.75
C LEU A 74 -15.93 -5.17 -16.21
N ALA A 75 -15.08 -6.10 -15.75
CA ALA A 75 -15.23 -7.53 -16.06
C ALA A 75 -16.50 -8.14 -15.44
N LEU A 76 -17.08 -7.53 -14.41
CA LEU A 76 -18.37 -7.92 -13.83
C LEU A 76 -19.56 -7.47 -14.69
N GLY A 77 -19.35 -6.56 -15.65
CA GLY A 77 -20.40 -6.13 -16.59
C GLY A 77 -21.63 -5.49 -15.94
N GLY A 78 -21.53 -4.98 -14.71
CA GLY A 78 -22.69 -4.42 -14.00
C GLY A 78 -23.57 -5.48 -13.30
N GLU A 79 -23.10 -6.72 -13.19
CA GLU A 79 -23.81 -7.79 -12.48
C GLU A 79 -24.27 -7.33 -11.10
N MET A 80 -25.53 -7.65 -10.77
CA MET A 80 -26.15 -7.33 -9.47
C MET A 80 -26.22 -5.82 -9.17
N GLY A 81 -26.12 -4.96 -10.19
CA GLY A 81 -26.12 -3.51 -10.04
C GLY A 81 -24.80 -2.95 -9.51
N TYR A 82 -23.74 -3.78 -9.45
CA TYR A 82 -22.42 -3.37 -9.00
C TYR A 82 -21.65 -2.64 -10.10
N GLY A 83 -21.23 -1.41 -9.84
CA GLY A 83 -20.38 -0.66 -10.75
C GLY A 83 -20.40 0.83 -10.45
N SER A 84 -19.24 1.46 -10.55
CA SER A 84 -19.06 2.90 -10.36
C SER A 84 -19.43 3.73 -11.59
N GLY A 85 -19.65 3.09 -12.74
CA GLY A 85 -20.06 3.72 -14.01
C GLY A 85 -18.93 4.44 -14.75
N ASN A 86 -17.94 4.99 -14.05
CA ASN A 86 -16.71 5.50 -14.65
C ASN A 86 -15.52 5.46 -13.67
N MET A 87 -14.31 5.58 -14.21
CA MET A 87 -13.05 5.56 -13.45
C MET A 87 -12.96 6.65 -12.37
N VAL A 88 -13.55 7.83 -12.58
CA VAL A 88 -13.49 8.91 -11.57
C VAL A 88 -14.33 8.54 -10.36
N LEU A 89 -15.55 8.03 -10.59
CA LEU A 89 -16.42 7.54 -9.53
C LEU A 89 -15.83 6.31 -8.84
N PHE A 90 -15.12 5.43 -9.57
CA PHE A 90 -14.35 4.34 -8.99
C PHE A 90 -13.33 4.87 -7.98
N VAL A 91 -12.53 5.86 -8.37
CA VAL A 91 -11.50 6.47 -7.51
C VAL A 91 -12.11 7.19 -6.31
N ILE A 92 -13.23 7.89 -6.46
CA ILE A 92 -13.92 8.53 -5.33
C ILE A 92 -14.47 7.47 -4.37
N GLY A 93 -15.17 6.46 -4.89
CA GLY A 93 -15.68 5.35 -4.10
C GLY A 93 -14.57 4.55 -3.41
N SER A 94 -13.37 4.53 -3.98
CA SER A 94 -12.19 3.88 -3.43
C SER A 94 -11.78 4.42 -2.05
N LEU A 95 -12.01 5.72 -1.77
CA LEU A 95 -11.77 6.33 -0.45
C LEU A 95 -12.77 5.83 0.61
N ILE A 96 -14.02 5.64 0.19
CA ILE A 96 -15.06 5.04 1.05
C ILE A 96 -14.72 3.58 1.30
N GLY A 97 -14.38 2.82 0.24
CA GLY A 97 -13.94 1.42 0.34
C GLY A 97 -12.72 1.26 1.24
N PHE A 98 -11.74 2.16 1.15
CA PHE A 98 -10.59 2.20 2.06
C PHE A 98 -11.03 2.38 3.52
N THR A 99 -11.89 3.36 3.79
CA THR A 99 -12.38 3.64 5.14
C THR A 99 -13.12 2.43 5.73
N LEU A 100 -14.03 1.84 4.96
CA LEU A 100 -14.78 0.64 5.37
C LEU A 100 -13.86 -0.57 5.56
N SER A 101 -12.87 -0.74 4.69
CA SER A 101 -11.87 -1.78 4.80
C SER A 101 -11.07 -1.65 6.11
N VAL A 102 -10.65 -0.44 6.47
CA VAL A 102 -9.94 -0.20 7.74
C VAL A 102 -10.86 -0.46 8.94
N MET A 103 -12.12 -0.03 8.88
CA MET A 103 -13.11 -0.27 9.94
C MET A 103 -13.39 -1.76 10.16
N LEU A 104 -13.46 -2.54 9.08
CA LEU A 104 -13.74 -3.97 9.13
C LEU A 104 -12.51 -4.83 9.39
N LEU A 105 -11.30 -4.26 9.26
CA LEU A 105 -10.05 -4.98 9.46
C LEU A 105 -10.00 -5.73 10.81
N PRO A 106 -10.27 -5.11 11.98
CA PRO A 106 -10.18 -5.80 13.27
C PRO A 106 -11.13 -7.00 13.38
N VAL A 107 -12.33 -6.87 12.81
CA VAL A 107 -13.34 -7.93 12.82
C VAL A 107 -12.96 -9.06 11.86
N SER A 108 -12.28 -8.74 10.76
CA SER A 108 -11.88 -9.73 9.73
C SER A 108 -10.67 -10.58 10.14
N LEU A 109 -9.73 -10.04 10.94
CA LEU A 109 -8.48 -10.72 11.30
C LEU A 109 -8.67 -12.10 11.94
N PRO A 110 -9.59 -12.32 12.90
CA PRO A 110 -9.82 -13.65 13.50
C PRO A 110 -10.34 -14.69 12.52
N TYR A 111 -10.99 -14.28 11.42
CA TYR A 111 -11.57 -15.21 10.45
C TYR A 111 -10.56 -15.71 9.41
N ILE A 112 -9.42 -15.02 9.25
CA ILE A 112 -8.33 -15.42 8.35
C ILE A 112 -7.84 -16.86 8.61
N PRO A 113 -7.39 -17.24 9.83
CA PRO A 113 -6.86 -18.58 10.08
C PRO A 113 -7.93 -19.68 10.00
N THR A 114 -9.20 -19.32 10.15
CA THR A 114 -10.31 -20.28 10.05
C THR A 114 -10.67 -20.64 8.61
N GLY A 115 -10.14 -19.91 7.63
CA GLY A 115 -10.52 -20.03 6.22
C GLY A 115 -11.93 -19.54 5.90
N ARG A 116 -12.71 -19.10 6.90
CA ARG A 116 -14.11 -18.67 6.73
C ARG A 116 -14.26 -17.30 6.10
N LEU A 117 -13.18 -16.51 6.08
CA LEU A 117 -13.18 -15.20 5.44
C LEU A 117 -13.16 -15.28 3.91
N TYR A 118 -12.65 -16.39 3.36
CA TYR A 118 -12.30 -16.51 1.96
C TYR A 118 -13.06 -17.67 1.31
N TYR A 119 -13.59 -17.43 0.13
CA TYR A 119 -14.16 -18.47 -0.71
C TYR A 119 -13.06 -19.23 -1.46
N PRO A 120 -13.33 -20.43 -2.00
CA PRO A 120 -12.32 -21.20 -2.74
C PRO A 120 -11.67 -20.43 -3.90
N TYR A 121 -12.41 -19.52 -4.53
CA TYR A 121 -11.89 -18.68 -5.62
C TYR A 121 -10.97 -17.54 -5.15
N ASP A 122 -10.94 -17.21 -3.86
CA ASP A 122 -10.10 -16.15 -3.28
C ASP A 122 -8.66 -16.58 -3.00
N ARG A 123 -8.35 -17.87 -3.14
CA ARG A 123 -7.00 -18.41 -2.90
C ARG A 123 -5.89 -17.60 -3.58
N PRO A 124 -6.01 -17.18 -4.86
CA PRO A 124 -5.00 -16.33 -5.48
C PRO A 124 -4.84 -14.98 -4.78
N LEU A 125 -5.93 -14.37 -4.28
CA LEU A 125 -5.88 -13.09 -3.55
C LEU A 125 -5.16 -13.26 -2.21
N VAL A 126 -5.46 -14.34 -1.48
CA VAL A 126 -4.80 -14.65 -0.20
C VAL A 126 -3.30 -14.87 -0.41
N ILE A 127 -2.90 -15.64 -1.43
CA ILE A 127 -1.49 -15.88 -1.75
C ILE A 127 -0.80 -14.55 -2.09
N ALA A 128 -1.40 -13.74 -2.97
CA ALA A 128 -0.85 -12.43 -3.32
C ALA A 128 -0.68 -11.52 -2.10
N TRP A 129 -1.65 -11.52 -1.19
CA TRP A 129 -1.60 -10.73 0.04
C TRP A 129 -0.48 -11.20 0.99
N LEU A 130 -0.34 -12.50 1.21
CA LEU A 130 0.74 -13.06 2.04
C LEU A 130 2.11 -12.75 1.46
N VAL A 131 2.28 -12.88 0.13
CA VAL A 131 3.51 -12.50 -0.56
C VAL A 131 3.80 -11.01 -0.36
N MET A 132 2.81 -10.14 -0.49
CA MET A 132 2.99 -8.70 -0.27
C MET A 132 3.35 -8.35 1.19
N ILE A 133 2.77 -9.05 2.18
CA ILE A 133 3.18 -8.90 3.58
C ILE A 133 4.64 -9.30 3.74
N ALA A 134 5.04 -10.47 3.22
CA ALA A 134 6.41 -10.96 3.31
C ALA A 134 7.40 -9.95 2.69
N VAL A 135 7.11 -9.45 1.48
CA VAL A 135 7.92 -8.42 0.82
C VAL A 135 7.99 -7.14 1.67
N THR A 136 6.87 -6.69 2.24
CA THR A 136 6.84 -5.49 3.09
C THR A 136 7.70 -5.66 4.34
N LEU A 137 7.63 -6.83 4.99
CA LEU A 137 8.45 -7.14 6.17
C LEU A 137 9.93 -7.21 5.82
N LEU A 138 10.29 -7.83 4.68
CA LEU A 138 11.67 -7.91 4.20
C LEU A 138 12.24 -6.53 3.88
N LEU A 139 11.48 -5.70 3.16
CA LEU A 139 11.89 -4.32 2.86
C LEU A 139 12.00 -3.48 4.13
N GLY A 140 11.07 -3.62 5.06
CA GLY A 140 11.12 -2.95 6.36
C GLY A 140 12.34 -3.37 7.18
N ALA A 141 12.65 -4.67 7.23
CA ALA A 141 13.82 -5.19 7.91
C ALA A 141 15.13 -4.70 7.26
N ALA A 142 15.21 -4.71 5.93
CA ALA A 142 16.35 -4.16 5.19
C ALA A 142 16.55 -2.66 5.47
N TYR A 143 15.47 -1.88 5.47
CA TYR A 143 15.51 -0.46 5.80
C TYR A 143 15.98 -0.20 7.24
N VAL A 144 15.47 -0.95 8.21
CA VAL A 144 15.90 -0.83 9.62
C VAL A 144 17.37 -1.21 9.77
N LYS A 145 17.82 -2.26 9.08
CA LYS A 145 19.22 -2.70 9.07
C LYS A 145 20.14 -1.61 8.52
N GLU A 146 19.83 -1.07 7.34
CA GLU A 146 20.62 0.01 6.72
C GLU A 146 20.67 1.25 7.62
N ARG A 147 19.53 1.63 8.22
CA ARG A 147 19.48 2.76 9.14
C ARG A 147 20.34 2.53 10.39
N ARG A 148 20.37 1.30 10.91
CA ARG A 148 21.21 0.94 12.06
C ARG A 148 22.70 1.00 11.72
N GLU A 149 23.09 0.52 10.54
CA GLU A 149 24.48 0.59 10.04
C GLU A 149 24.93 2.06 9.90
N ARG A 150 24.12 2.91 9.27
CA ARG A 150 24.42 4.36 9.15
C ARG A 150 24.54 5.09 10.50
N LEU A 151 23.81 4.65 11.52
CA LEU A 151 23.90 5.20 12.89
C LEU A 151 25.10 4.66 13.68
N THR A 152 25.71 3.57 13.23
CA THR A 152 26.89 2.97 13.89
C THR A 152 28.21 3.51 13.30
N GLU A 153 28.17 4.13 12.11
CA GLU A 153 29.35 4.73 11.44
C GLU A 153 29.71 6.22 11.74
N PRO A 154 29.11 6.98 12.68
CA PRO A 154 29.56 8.36 12.95
C PRO A 154 30.53 8.45 14.14
N GLU A 155 31.68 7.76 14.12
CA GLU A 155 32.79 8.01 15.07
C GLU A 155 34.10 7.32 14.65
N GLY A 156 34.70 7.71 13.53
CA GLY A 156 35.96 7.08 13.13
C GLY A 156 36.80 7.75 12.05
N ARG A 157 36.47 8.98 11.65
CA ARG A 157 37.30 9.69 10.66
C ARG A 157 37.37 11.18 10.96
N ASP A 158 37.94 11.51 12.11
CA ASP A 158 38.54 12.83 12.26
C ASP A 158 39.86 12.88 11.46
N PRO A 159 40.13 14.00 10.79
CA PRO A 159 41.33 14.18 9.99
C PRO A 159 42.52 14.33 10.92
N SER A 160 43.58 13.57 10.67
CA SER A 160 44.89 13.84 11.26
C SER A 160 45.35 15.24 10.85
N GLU A 161 45.12 16.21 11.73
CA GLU A 161 45.74 17.53 11.73
C GLU A 161 47.26 17.35 11.82
N SER A 162 47.92 17.39 10.66
CA SER A 162 49.36 17.62 10.60
C SER A 162 49.62 19.10 10.90
N SER A 163 49.86 19.38 12.17
CA SER A 163 50.43 20.64 12.66
C SER A 163 51.72 21.01 11.90
N SER A 164 51.64 22.05 11.08
CA SER A 164 52.82 22.83 10.68
C SER A 164 52.56 24.29 11.06
N GLY A 165 53.17 24.70 12.18
CA GLY A 165 52.94 25.99 12.83
C GLY A 165 53.36 27.22 12.02
N PRO A 166 52.94 28.42 12.46
CA PRO A 166 53.20 29.66 11.77
C PRO A 166 54.62 30.16 12.05
N ARG A 167 55.36 30.51 11.00
CA ARG A 167 56.46 31.47 11.08
C ARG A 167 56.03 32.74 10.36
N GLY A 168 55.74 33.79 11.12
CA GLY A 168 56.01 35.15 10.70
C GLY A 168 57.20 35.69 11.50
N PRO A 169 57.64 36.94 11.28
CA PRO A 169 57.36 37.86 10.18
C PRO A 169 58.39 37.79 9.03
#